data_AF-A0A0G1NNT8-F1
#
_entry.id   AF-A0A0G1NNT8-F1
#
_cell.length_a   1.000
_cell.length_b   1.000
_cell.length_c   1.000
_cell.angle_alpha   90.00
_cell.angle_beta   90.00
_cell.angle_gamma   90.00
#
_symmetry.space_group_name_H-M   'P 1'
#
loop_
_entity.id
_entity.type
_entity.pdbx_description
1 polymer ?
#
loop_
_entity_poly.entity_id
_entity_poly.type
_entity_poly.pdbx_seq_one_letter_code
_entity_poly.pdbx_strand_id
1 'polypeptide(L)'
;MARKKGRRSKPYKLNLKKDTTNSVLAVILMGIGGLIAISFSQQGDLLTKINEIGQQFFGWPLLFLPFIFIVGGLIITHVKLAIASTHVLLGSVVTMVSLSGLFGTGSLGLGIKESVVSLISVPGTILFYLVGTVIGIFILFETSIEDLLVLVRNIVSGLDVVTRKLRGLVGIKGNTPTFLNKSNTVKITGGDEPVTTISRQTVEPVKIVSRDLGHTTQAVLETRRLPDGASAGVWQYPPLTLLSDQKLGKADRGDINNNIEIIQNTLASFGIQAKVMEVHQGPAVSQYALAITMGTKLSKISALQSDLALALSAPQGQIRIEAPIPGRDLVGIEIPNRSLEFVSLREMLSKKVMQENRSKTAFSLGLDVSGQEVVADLAKMPHLLIAGTTGSGKSVLINAIISSILFVTLSVG
;
A
#
# COMPACT_ATOMS: atom_id res chain seq x y z
N MET A 1 -65.36 42.41 -23.59
CA MET A 1 -63.95 42.06 -23.91
C MET A 1 -63.38 41.19 -22.81
N ALA A 2 -63.08 39.92 -23.06
CA ALA A 2 -62.48 39.01 -22.08
C ALA A 2 -61.13 38.49 -22.57
N ARG A 3 -60.07 38.80 -21.82
CA ARG A 3 -58.67 38.40 -22.09
C ARG A 3 -58.50 36.88 -21.95
N LYS A 4 -58.17 36.19 -23.04
CA LYS A 4 -57.69 34.79 -23.03
C LYS A 4 -56.31 34.72 -22.36
N LYS A 5 -56.21 34.08 -21.20
CA LYS A 5 -54.94 33.71 -20.54
C LYS A 5 -54.29 32.57 -21.31
N GLY A 6 -53.05 32.77 -21.77
CA GLY A 6 -52.22 31.77 -22.43
C GLY A 6 -51.90 30.58 -21.53
N ARG A 7 -52.07 29.38 -22.07
CA ARG A 7 -51.84 28.09 -21.41
C ARG A 7 -50.33 27.79 -21.42
N ARG A 8 -49.65 27.93 -20.28
CA ARG A 8 -48.24 27.52 -20.11
C ARG A 8 -48.13 26.00 -20.29
N SER A 9 -47.33 25.55 -21.26
CA SER A 9 -47.00 24.14 -21.48
C SER A 9 -46.19 23.60 -20.29
N LYS A 10 -46.63 22.48 -19.71
CA LYS A 10 -45.88 21.79 -18.66
C LYS A 10 -44.60 21.17 -19.27
N PRO A 11 -43.44 21.21 -18.61
CA PRO A 11 -42.22 20.61 -19.13
C PRO A 11 -42.37 19.08 -19.23
N TYR A 12 -41.96 18.52 -20.36
CA TYR A 12 -41.92 17.07 -20.59
C TYR A 12 -40.98 16.42 -19.56
N LYS A 13 -41.50 15.50 -18.74
CA LYS A 13 -40.69 14.70 -17.81
C LYS A 13 -40.13 13.48 -18.55
N LEU A 14 -38.85 13.53 -18.91
CA LEU A 14 -38.12 12.37 -19.41
C LEU A 14 -37.87 11.39 -18.25
N ASN A 15 -38.55 10.25 -18.26
CA ASN A 15 -38.45 9.25 -17.20
C ASN A 15 -37.36 8.22 -17.57
N LEU A 16 -36.09 8.61 -17.43
CA LEU A 16 -34.94 7.75 -17.71
C LEU A 16 -34.66 6.81 -16.53
N LYS A 17 -34.16 5.60 -16.82
CA LYS A 17 -33.67 4.67 -15.80
C LYS A 17 -32.50 5.33 -15.06
N LYS A 18 -32.46 5.20 -13.72
CA LYS A 18 -31.45 5.88 -12.86
C LYS A 18 -30.01 5.62 -13.32
N ASP A 19 -29.70 4.40 -13.75
CA ASP A 19 -28.38 4.03 -14.26
C ASP A 19 -28.01 4.76 -15.55
N THR A 20 -28.99 4.96 -16.43
CA THR A 20 -28.82 5.73 -17.69
C THR A 20 -28.60 7.20 -17.38
N THR A 21 -29.35 7.78 -16.45
CA THR A 21 -29.17 9.18 -16.02
C THR A 21 -27.79 9.41 -15.42
N ASN A 22 -27.31 8.49 -14.57
CA ASN A 22 -25.98 8.56 -13.97
C ASN A 22 -24.87 8.41 -15.03
N SER A 23 -25.06 7.51 -16.00
CA SER A 23 -24.10 7.33 -17.10
C SER A 23 -24.02 8.56 -18.01
N VAL A 24 -25.17 9.17 -18.35
CA VAL A 24 -25.20 10.41 -19.12
C VAL A 24 -24.53 11.55 -18.35
N LEU A 25 -24.80 11.68 -17.04
CA LEU A 25 -24.16 12.68 -16.20
C LEU A 25 -22.64 12.49 -16.12
N ALA A 26 -22.18 11.25 -15.99
CA ALA A 26 -20.75 10.92 -15.98
C ALA A 26 -20.05 11.31 -17.30
N VAL A 27 -20.66 10.97 -18.44
CA VAL A 27 -20.12 11.32 -19.76
C VAL A 27 -20.07 12.83 -19.96
N ILE A 28 -21.09 13.57 -19.49
CA ILE A 28 -21.09 15.03 -19.53
C ILE A 28 -19.95 15.60 -18.68
N LEU A 29 -19.76 15.11 -17.45
CA LEU A 29 -18.68 15.57 -16.56
C LEU A 29 -17.30 15.29 -17.15
N MET A 30 -17.07 14.08 -17.66
CA MET A 30 -15.81 13.73 -18.34
C MET A 30 -15.60 14.55 -19.61
N GLY A 31 -16.67 14.82 -20.37
CA GLY A 31 -16.63 15.67 -21.55
C GLY A 31 -16.26 17.12 -21.23
N ILE A 32 -16.81 17.69 -20.16
CA ILE A 32 -16.42 19.01 -19.64
C ILE A 32 -14.95 19.01 -19.22
N GLY A 33 -14.52 17.99 -18.48
CA GLY A 33 -13.11 17.85 -18.07
C GLY A 33 -12.16 17.76 -19.27
N GLY A 34 -12.51 16.97 -20.29
CA GLY A 34 -11.77 16.87 -21.55
C GLY A 34 -11.73 18.20 -22.31
N LEU A 35 -12.86 18.92 -22.39
CA LEU A 35 -12.92 20.22 -23.05
C LEU A 35 -12.03 21.26 -22.35
N ILE A 36 -12.01 21.27 -21.00
CA ILE A 36 -11.11 22.12 -20.22
C ILE A 36 -9.65 21.71 -20.45
N ALA A 37 -9.33 20.42 -20.52
CA ALA A 37 -7.97 19.95 -20.78
C ALA A 37 -7.47 20.38 -22.17
N ILE A 38 -8.31 20.26 -23.20
CA ILE A 38 -7.96 20.69 -24.56
C ILE A 38 -7.88 22.22 -24.64
N SER A 39 -8.65 22.96 -23.81
CA SER A 39 -8.61 24.43 -23.77
C SER A 39 -7.21 25.00 -23.50
N PHE A 40 -6.32 24.25 -22.80
CA PHE A 40 -4.93 24.65 -22.59
C PHE A 40 -4.12 24.77 -23.87
N SER A 41 -4.54 24.10 -24.95
CA SER A 41 -3.90 24.23 -26.25
C SER A 41 -4.15 25.59 -26.90
N GLN A 42 -5.18 26.34 -26.46
CA GLN A 42 -5.56 27.66 -27.00
C GLN A 42 -5.80 27.67 -28.53
N GLN A 43 -6.13 26.52 -29.11
CA GLN A 43 -6.41 26.39 -30.54
C GLN A 43 -7.90 26.60 -30.81
N GLY A 44 -8.26 27.84 -31.17
CA GLY A 44 -9.61 28.25 -31.58
C GLY A 44 -10.36 29.10 -30.55
N ASP A 45 -11.24 29.98 -31.05
CA ASP A 45 -11.89 31.05 -30.28
C ASP A 45 -12.73 30.57 -29.07
N LEU A 46 -13.34 29.39 -29.16
CA LEU A 46 -14.13 28.84 -28.07
C LEU A 46 -13.24 28.28 -26.96
N LEU A 47 -12.14 27.62 -27.33
CA LEU A 47 -11.19 27.03 -26.38
C LEU A 47 -10.38 28.11 -25.67
N THR A 48 -9.98 29.16 -26.38
CA THR A 48 -9.32 30.33 -25.78
C THR A 48 -10.22 31.01 -24.76
N LYS A 49 -11.48 31.29 -25.10
CA LYS A 49 -12.46 31.86 -24.16
C LYS A 49 -12.69 30.99 -22.93
N ILE A 50 -12.81 29.67 -23.10
CA ILE A 50 -12.95 28.74 -21.97
C ILE A 50 -11.72 28.81 -21.06
N ASN A 51 -10.52 28.81 -21.65
CA ASN A 51 -9.29 28.90 -20.89
C ASN A 51 -9.15 30.23 -20.17
N GLU A 52 -9.44 31.36 -20.84
CA GLU A 52 -9.43 32.70 -20.26
C GLU A 52 -10.39 32.83 -19.09
N ILE A 53 -11.63 32.35 -19.21
CA ILE A 53 -12.60 32.33 -18.12
C ILE A 53 -12.05 31.46 -16.97
N GLY A 54 -11.55 30.26 -17.27
CA GLY A 54 -10.96 29.37 -16.27
C GLY A 54 -9.80 30.02 -15.51
N GLN A 55 -8.89 30.68 -16.23
CA GLN A 55 -7.72 31.37 -15.67
C GLN A 55 -8.14 32.61 -14.88
N GLN A 56 -9.17 33.33 -15.31
CA GLN A 56 -9.72 34.48 -14.59
C GLN A 56 -10.30 34.06 -13.23
N PHE A 57 -11.00 32.93 -13.17
CA PHE A 57 -11.61 32.44 -11.93
C PHE A 57 -10.60 31.74 -11.01
N PHE A 58 -9.85 30.77 -11.54
CA PHE A 58 -9.03 29.84 -10.74
C PHE A 58 -7.52 30.14 -10.81
N GLY A 59 -7.05 30.82 -11.87
CA GLY A 59 -5.63 31.00 -12.16
C GLY A 59 -4.92 29.70 -12.50
N TRP A 60 -3.61 29.61 -12.21
CA TRP A 60 -2.79 28.42 -12.46
C TRP A 60 -3.33 27.10 -11.88
N PRO A 61 -3.99 27.08 -10.70
CA PRO A 61 -4.69 25.90 -10.19
C PRO A 61 -5.78 25.32 -11.11
N LEU A 62 -6.18 26.02 -12.18
CA LEU A 62 -7.05 25.49 -13.24
C LEU A 62 -6.58 24.13 -13.77
N LEU A 63 -5.28 23.80 -13.68
CA LEU A 63 -4.73 22.50 -14.08
C LEU A 63 -5.40 21.31 -13.36
N PHE A 64 -5.90 21.49 -12.14
CA PHE A 64 -6.58 20.44 -11.37
C PHE A 64 -8.04 20.25 -11.80
N LEU A 65 -8.67 21.28 -12.36
CA LEU A 65 -10.08 21.27 -12.74
C LEU A 65 -10.44 20.15 -13.74
N PRO A 66 -9.71 19.92 -14.86
CA PRO A 66 -10.03 18.81 -15.77
C PRO A 66 -9.91 17.44 -15.08
N PHE A 67 -8.91 17.27 -14.21
CA PHE A 67 -8.74 16.05 -13.42
C PHE A 67 -9.92 15.81 -12.48
N ILE A 68 -10.37 16.83 -11.75
CA ILE A 68 -11.53 16.76 -10.84
C ILE A 68 -12.80 16.32 -11.60
N PHE A 69 -13.06 16.92 -12.76
CA PHE A 69 -14.24 16.59 -13.59
C PHE A 69 -14.19 15.16 -14.16
N ILE A 70 -13.02 14.72 -14.61
CA ILE A 70 -12.82 13.36 -15.14
C ILE A 70 -12.99 12.33 -14.02
N VAL A 71 -12.34 12.53 -12.87
CA VAL A 71 -12.46 11.63 -11.71
C VAL A 71 -13.89 11.59 -11.18
N GLY A 72 -14.56 12.75 -11.09
CA GLY A 72 -15.96 12.82 -10.67
C GLY A 72 -16.90 12.05 -11.59
N GLY A 73 -16.69 12.14 -12.91
CA GLY A 73 -17.44 11.33 -13.87
C GLY A 73 -17.17 9.83 -13.70
N LEU A 74 -15.92 9.42 -13.51
CA LEU A 74 -15.56 8.02 -13.29
C LEU A 74 -16.18 7.43 -12.02
N ILE A 75 -16.23 8.19 -10.92
CA ILE A 75 -16.87 7.76 -9.66
C ILE A 75 -18.35 7.45 -9.87
N ILE A 76 -19.06 8.26 -10.64
CA ILE A 76 -20.50 8.07 -10.93
C ILE A 76 -20.75 6.79 -11.74
N THR A 77 -19.78 6.37 -12.56
CA THR A 77 -19.89 5.12 -13.36
C THR A 77 -19.60 3.84 -12.55
N HIS A 78 -19.21 3.95 -11.28
CA HIS A 78 -18.83 2.82 -10.42
C HIS A 78 -17.75 1.89 -11.04
N VAL A 79 -16.93 2.42 -11.94
CA VAL A 79 -15.83 1.66 -12.56
C VAL A 79 -14.72 1.47 -11.52
N LYS A 80 -14.27 0.22 -11.34
CA LYS A 80 -13.20 -0.16 -10.40
C LYS A 80 -11.80 0.23 -10.91
N LEU A 81 -11.58 1.51 -11.20
CA LEU A 81 -10.26 2.07 -11.49
C LEU A 81 -9.66 2.64 -10.19
N ALA A 82 -8.36 2.46 -9.98
CA ALA A 82 -7.67 2.99 -8.80
C ALA A 82 -7.77 4.53 -8.67
N ILE A 83 -7.98 5.23 -9.78
CA ILE A 83 -8.11 6.69 -9.85
C ILE A 83 -9.56 7.15 -9.54
N ALA A 84 -10.54 6.24 -9.64
CA ALA A 84 -11.97 6.53 -9.51
C ALA A 84 -12.47 6.35 -8.07
N SER A 85 -11.71 6.85 -7.10
CA SER A 85 -12.04 6.76 -5.68
C SER A 85 -12.43 8.13 -5.09
N THR A 86 -13.29 8.12 -4.08
CA THR A 86 -13.80 9.34 -3.44
C THR A 86 -12.69 10.19 -2.83
N HIS A 87 -11.63 9.56 -2.30
CA HIS A 87 -10.50 10.28 -1.70
C HIS A 87 -9.67 11.03 -2.75
N VAL A 88 -9.48 10.50 -3.96
CA VAL A 88 -8.78 11.21 -5.06
C VAL A 88 -9.53 12.48 -5.45
N LEU A 89 -10.86 12.43 -5.53
CA LEU A 89 -11.68 13.61 -5.80
C LEU A 89 -11.60 14.62 -4.66
N LEU A 90 -11.75 14.18 -3.41
CA LEU A 90 -11.68 15.07 -2.26
C LEU A 90 -10.30 15.74 -2.14
N GLY A 91 -9.23 14.96 -2.28
CA GLY A 91 -7.85 15.44 -2.22
C GLY A 91 -7.53 16.43 -3.33
N SER A 92 -7.97 16.17 -4.57
CA SER A 92 -7.77 17.11 -5.69
C SER A 92 -8.51 18.43 -5.51
N VAL A 93 -9.74 18.42 -4.98
CA VAL A 93 -10.48 19.65 -4.65
C VAL A 93 -9.79 20.44 -3.53
N VAL A 94 -9.40 19.77 -2.43
CA VAL A 94 -8.72 20.42 -1.30
C VAL A 94 -7.37 21.00 -1.73
N THR A 95 -6.62 20.27 -2.56
CA THR A 95 -5.35 20.73 -3.12
C THR A 95 -5.54 21.94 -4.04
N MET A 96 -6.56 21.90 -4.92
CA MET A 96 -6.86 23.02 -5.81
C MET A 96 -7.21 24.29 -5.02
N VAL A 97 -8.10 24.19 -4.03
CA VAL A 97 -8.50 25.34 -3.18
C VAL A 97 -7.31 25.88 -2.39
N SER A 98 -6.49 24.99 -1.83
CA SER A 98 -5.32 25.38 -1.03
C SER A 98 -4.27 26.09 -1.89
N LEU A 99 -4.00 25.60 -3.11
CA LEU A 99 -3.08 26.25 -4.04
C LEU A 99 -3.64 27.60 -4.54
N SER A 100 -4.94 27.68 -4.85
CA SER A 100 -5.59 28.94 -5.22
C SER A 100 -5.45 30.00 -4.13
N GLY A 101 -5.64 29.64 -2.86
CA GLY A 101 -5.46 30.53 -1.72
C GLY A 101 -3.99 30.88 -1.45
N LEU A 102 -3.06 29.93 -1.60
CA LEU A 102 -1.62 30.15 -1.37
C LEU A 102 -1.07 31.20 -2.35
N PHE A 103 -1.28 30.97 -3.63
CA PHE A 103 -0.78 31.87 -4.67
C PHE A 103 -1.64 33.12 -4.82
N GLY A 104 -2.92 33.07 -4.44
CA GLY A 104 -3.85 34.19 -4.59
C GLY A 104 -4.07 34.51 -6.07
N THR A 105 -4.26 33.48 -6.89
CA THR A 105 -4.44 33.63 -8.35
C THR A 105 -5.89 33.44 -8.74
N GLY A 106 -6.34 34.20 -9.74
CA GLY A 106 -7.75 34.24 -10.13
C GLY A 106 -8.61 34.94 -9.07
N SER A 107 -9.86 35.24 -9.42
CA SER A 107 -10.80 35.92 -8.53
C SER A 107 -11.13 35.10 -7.29
N LEU A 108 -11.26 33.77 -7.41
CA LEU A 108 -11.49 32.87 -6.27
C LEU A 108 -10.28 32.81 -5.34
N GLY A 109 -9.07 32.67 -5.90
CA GLY A 109 -7.85 32.59 -5.10
C GLY A 109 -7.60 33.88 -4.31
N LEU A 110 -7.78 35.03 -4.95
CA LEU A 110 -7.68 36.34 -4.27
C LEU A 110 -8.72 36.47 -3.16
N GLY A 111 -10.00 36.19 -3.43
CA GLY A 111 -11.05 36.33 -2.43
C GLY A 111 -10.89 35.41 -1.22
N ILE A 112 -10.50 34.15 -1.46
CA ILE A 112 -10.26 33.19 -0.36
C ILE A 112 -9.01 33.60 0.43
N LYS A 113 -7.94 34.03 -0.24
CA LYS A 113 -6.71 34.51 0.41
C LYS A 113 -6.96 35.72 1.29
N GLU A 114 -7.66 36.73 0.79
CA GLU A 114 -8.01 37.93 1.55
C GLU A 114 -8.84 37.60 2.79
N SER A 115 -9.80 36.68 2.65
CA SER A 115 -10.64 36.21 3.76
C SER A 115 -9.83 35.55 4.89
N VAL A 116 -8.76 34.82 4.56
CA VAL A 116 -7.89 34.19 5.57
C VAL A 116 -6.85 35.17 6.11
N VAL A 117 -6.30 36.06 5.26
CA VAL A 117 -5.40 37.15 5.70
C VAL A 117 -6.07 38.04 6.73
N SER A 118 -7.38 38.32 6.60
CA SER A 118 -8.12 39.11 7.59
C SER A 118 -8.29 38.42 8.95
N LEU A 119 -8.13 37.09 9.04
CA LEU A 119 -8.35 36.32 10.26
C LEU A 119 -7.07 36.04 11.05
N ILE A 120 -5.94 35.81 10.39
CA ILE A 120 -4.73 35.28 11.03
C ILE A 120 -3.56 36.26 10.96
N SER A 121 -2.98 36.43 9.78
CA SER A 121 -1.90 37.37 9.41
C SER A 121 -1.31 36.90 8.07
N VAL A 122 -0.58 37.74 7.34
CA VAL A 122 0.02 37.34 6.04
C VAL A 122 0.92 36.10 6.15
N PRO A 123 1.87 36.00 7.11
CA PRO A 123 2.68 34.79 7.27
C PRO A 123 1.86 33.58 7.71
N GLY A 124 0.86 33.79 8.59
CA GLY A 124 -0.05 32.74 9.04
C GLY A 124 -0.91 32.16 7.92
N THR A 125 -1.37 33.00 6.98
CA THR A 125 -2.13 32.56 5.80
C THR A 125 -1.29 31.71 4.85
N ILE A 126 -0.01 32.07 4.65
CA ILE A 126 0.91 31.26 3.84
C ILE A 126 1.07 29.87 4.49
N LEU A 127 1.31 29.83 5.80
CA LEU A 127 1.43 28.56 6.53
C LEU A 127 0.15 27.74 6.47
N PHE A 128 -1.02 28.37 6.65
CA PHE A 128 -2.32 27.73 6.59
C PHE A 128 -2.55 27.02 5.25
N TYR A 129 -2.32 27.70 4.13
CA TYR A 129 -2.50 27.08 2.82
C TYR A 129 -1.41 26.08 2.45
N LEU A 130 -0.18 26.24 2.97
CA LEU A 130 0.87 25.24 2.81
C LEU A 130 0.46 23.93 3.50
N VAL A 131 -0.01 24.02 4.75
CA VAL A 131 -0.55 22.87 5.49
C VAL A 131 -1.77 22.28 4.77
N GLY A 132 -2.71 23.11 4.30
CA GLY A 132 -3.86 22.65 3.53
C GLY A 132 -3.49 21.93 2.23
N THR A 133 -2.46 22.41 1.53
CA THR A 133 -1.94 21.76 0.32
C THR A 133 -1.33 20.40 0.65
N VAL A 134 -0.56 20.32 1.73
CA VAL A 134 0.01 19.05 2.20
C VAL A 134 -1.08 18.06 2.58
N ILE A 135 -2.10 18.49 3.34
CA ILE A 135 -3.28 17.67 3.69
C ILE A 135 -4.02 17.22 2.42
N GLY A 136 -4.21 18.11 1.44
CA GLY A 136 -4.84 17.77 0.17
C GLY A 136 -4.09 16.68 -0.59
N ILE A 137 -2.75 16.78 -0.65
CA ILE A 137 -1.87 15.77 -1.25
C ILE A 137 -1.96 14.45 -0.49
N PHE A 138 -2.00 14.46 0.85
CA PHE A 138 -2.17 13.26 1.67
C PHE A 138 -3.48 12.53 1.34
N ILE A 139 -4.59 13.26 1.25
CA ILE A 139 -5.90 12.69 0.91
C ILE A 139 -5.90 12.18 -0.54
N LEU A 140 -5.24 12.89 -1.48
CA LEU A 140 -5.20 12.54 -2.89
C LEU A 140 -4.48 11.21 -3.13
N PHE A 141 -3.30 11.02 -2.51
CA PHE A 141 -2.45 9.86 -2.75
C PHE A 141 -2.62 8.73 -1.72
N GLU A 142 -3.51 8.87 -0.75
CA GLU A 142 -3.70 7.89 0.33
C GLU A 142 -2.35 7.49 0.98
N THR A 143 -1.44 8.45 1.06
CA THR A 143 -0.03 8.22 1.46
C THR A 143 0.12 8.39 2.97
N SER A 144 0.98 7.59 3.61
CA SER A 144 1.25 7.72 5.05
C SER A 144 2.25 8.85 5.35
N ILE A 145 2.30 9.31 6.60
CA ILE A 145 3.20 10.39 7.04
C ILE A 145 4.67 9.99 6.87
N GLU A 146 4.98 8.70 7.01
CA GLU A 146 6.31 8.12 6.87
C GLU A 146 6.82 8.22 5.42
N ASP A 147 5.97 7.90 4.44
CA ASP A 147 6.31 7.97 3.02
C ASP A 147 6.56 9.41 2.56
N LEU A 148 5.84 10.38 3.17
CA LEU A 148 6.05 11.81 2.91
C LEU A 148 7.38 12.32 3.49
N LEU A 149 7.79 11.85 4.67
CA LEU A 149 9.10 12.19 5.25
C LEU A 149 10.25 11.74 4.35
N VAL A 150 10.11 10.55 3.75
CA VAL A 150 11.08 10.05 2.76
C VAL A 150 11.04 10.89 1.49
N LEU A 151 9.85 11.24 0.97
CA LEU A 151 9.70 12.09 -0.22
C LEU A 151 10.28 13.49 0.00
N VAL A 152 9.96 14.14 1.13
CA VAL A 152 10.49 15.46 1.49
C VAL A 152 11.99 15.40 1.70
N ARG A 153 12.53 14.37 2.37
CA ARG A 153 13.97 14.16 2.49
C ARG A 153 14.65 13.99 1.12
N ASN A 154 14.02 13.28 0.19
CA ASN A 154 14.53 13.08 -1.17
C ASN A 154 14.48 14.39 -2.00
N ILE A 155 13.43 15.20 -1.84
CA ILE A 155 13.30 16.50 -2.51
C ILE A 155 14.28 17.53 -1.92
N VAL A 156 14.41 17.59 -0.59
CA VAL A 156 15.33 18.51 0.11
C VAL A 156 16.78 18.15 -0.20
N SER A 157 17.14 16.86 -0.19
CA SER A 157 18.48 16.42 -0.60
C SER A 157 18.76 16.70 -2.09
N GLY A 158 17.74 16.60 -2.95
CA GLY A 158 17.83 17.02 -4.36
C GLY A 158 18.03 18.54 -4.52
N LEU A 159 17.30 19.35 -3.77
CA LEU A 159 17.43 20.82 -3.74
C LEU A 159 18.79 21.25 -3.19
N ASP A 160 19.35 20.57 -2.19
CA ASP A 160 20.69 20.82 -1.66
C ASP A 160 21.80 20.54 -2.69
N VAL A 161 21.61 19.54 -3.56
CA VAL A 161 22.54 19.24 -4.66
C VAL A 161 22.42 20.28 -5.77
N VAL A 162 21.20 20.69 -6.12
CA VAL A 162 20.94 21.72 -7.14
C VAL A 162 21.42 23.10 -6.69
N THR A 163 21.19 23.47 -5.43
CA THR A 163 21.67 24.74 -4.84
C THR A 163 23.19 24.76 -4.67
N ARG A 164 23.84 23.63 -4.34
CA ARG A 164 25.32 23.50 -4.38
C ARG A 164 25.88 23.65 -5.80
N LYS A 165 25.23 23.07 -6.80
CA LYS A 165 25.61 23.25 -8.22
C LYS A 165 25.42 24.69 -8.70
N LEU A 166 24.31 25.34 -8.31
CA LEU A 166 24.02 26.74 -8.64
C LEU A 166 24.95 27.72 -7.91
N ARG A 167 25.31 27.47 -6.65
CA ARG A 167 26.35 28.25 -5.92
C ARG A 167 27.75 28.05 -6.50
N GLY A 168 28.03 26.89 -7.10
CA GLY A 168 29.28 26.66 -7.83
C GLY A 168 29.36 27.40 -9.17
N LEU A 169 28.20 27.70 -9.78
CA LEU A 169 28.08 28.43 -11.04
C LEU A 169 27.94 29.95 -10.85
N VAL A 170 27.31 30.38 -9.77
CA VAL A 170 27.12 31.80 -9.43
C VAL A 170 28.02 32.10 -8.23
N GLY A 171 29.24 32.57 -8.51
CA GLY A 171 30.29 32.88 -7.53
C GLY A 171 29.92 33.99 -6.53
N ILE A 172 28.96 33.71 -5.65
CA ILE A 172 28.56 34.59 -4.55
C ILE A 172 29.27 34.09 -3.29
N LYS A 173 30.34 34.79 -2.94
CA LYS A 173 31.06 34.64 -1.67
C LYS A 173 30.24 35.36 -0.59
N GLY A 174 29.38 34.63 0.11
CA GLY A 174 28.56 35.15 1.21
C GLY A 174 28.67 34.27 2.45
N ASN A 175 29.18 34.85 3.54
CA ASN A 175 29.25 34.26 4.88
C ASN A 175 27.88 33.74 5.32
N THR A 176 27.77 32.44 5.61
CA THR A 176 26.62 31.90 6.36
C THR A 176 26.89 32.04 7.86
N PRO A 177 25.97 32.63 8.65
CA PRO A 177 26.12 32.69 10.08
C PRO A 177 25.86 31.31 10.70
N THR A 178 26.78 30.88 11.55
CA THR A 178 26.72 29.67 12.35
C THR A 178 25.64 29.84 13.43
N PHE A 179 24.45 29.30 13.21
CA PHE A 179 23.46 29.14 14.27
C PHE A 179 22.84 27.74 14.23
N LEU A 180 22.72 27.17 15.43
CA LEU A 180 22.03 25.93 15.80
C LEU A 180 22.86 24.63 15.77
N ASN A 181 23.94 24.61 16.56
CA ASN A 181 24.28 23.42 17.33
C ASN A 181 24.34 23.77 18.82
N LYS A 182 23.19 23.67 19.50
CA LYS A 182 23.12 23.71 20.96
C LYS A 182 22.01 22.76 21.41
N SER A 183 22.39 21.50 21.60
CA SER A 183 21.59 20.55 22.38
C SER A 183 21.55 21.05 23.83
N ASN A 184 20.40 21.57 24.26
CA ASN A 184 20.15 21.77 25.68
C ASN A 184 19.85 20.40 26.30
N THR A 185 20.77 19.90 27.10
CA THR A 185 20.50 18.84 28.08
C THR A 185 19.63 19.43 29.19
N VAL A 186 18.40 18.92 29.33
CA VAL A 186 17.54 19.19 30.48
C VAL A 186 18.16 18.51 31.71
N LYS A 187 18.56 19.31 32.71
CA LYS A 187 18.91 18.82 34.05
C LYS A 187 17.63 18.50 34.81
N ILE A 188 17.43 17.23 35.14
CA ILE A 188 16.46 16.79 36.14
C ILE A 188 17.26 16.53 37.42
N THR A 189 16.92 17.28 38.46
CA THR A 189 17.49 17.17 39.81
C THR A 189 16.51 16.40 40.68
N GLY A 190 16.97 15.34 41.35
CA GLY A 190 16.23 14.74 42.48
C GLY A 190 16.66 13.33 42.85
N GLY A 191 17.20 13.17 44.05
CA GLY A 191 17.05 11.96 44.88
C GLY A 191 18.27 11.06 45.03
N ASP A 192 18.97 11.19 46.17
CA ASP A 192 19.94 10.23 46.70
C ASP A 192 19.26 8.92 47.13
N GLU A 193 19.79 7.77 46.70
CA GLU A 193 20.26 6.68 47.57
C GLU A 193 21.01 5.59 46.76
N PRO A 194 21.98 4.86 47.36
CA PRO A 194 23.02 4.14 46.63
C PRO A 194 22.89 2.62 46.74
N VAL A 195 22.78 1.86 45.64
CA VAL A 195 22.96 0.39 45.70
C VAL A 195 23.61 -0.19 44.41
N THR A 196 24.83 -0.69 44.63
CA THR A 196 25.59 -1.78 43.97
C THR A 196 25.86 -1.79 42.45
N THR A 197 27.13 -1.50 42.18
CA THR A 197 28.01 -2.12 41.19
C THR A 197 27.73 -3.60 40.91
N ILE A 198 27.36 -3.93 39.67
CA ILE A 198 27.65 -5.24 39.08
C ILE A 198 28.53 -5.02 37.85
N SER A 199 29.75 -5.52 37.98
CA SER A 199 30.73 -5.68 36.92
C SER A 199 30.15 -6.51 35.77
N ARG A 200 30.16 -5.96 34.55
CA ARG A 200 30.07 -6.75 33.32
C ARG A 200 31.23 -6.36 32.41
N GLN A 201 32.02 -7.37 32.12
CA GLN A 201 33.28 -7.35 31.39
C GLN A 201 33.20 -6.57 30.08
N THR A 202 34.22 -5.75 29.86
CA THR A 202 34.59 -5.14 28.59
C THR A 202 34.85 -6.24 27.57
N VAL A 203 33.95 -6.41 26.60
CA VAL A 203 34.30 -7.06 25.33
C VAL A 203 34.63 -5.94 24.37
N GLU A 204 35.87 -5.92 23.89
CA GLU A 204 36.33 -4.95 22.89
C GLU A 204 35.45 -5.04 21.62
N PRO A 205 34.93 -3.92 21.10
CA PRO A 205 34.25 -3.93 19.82
C PRO A 205 35.28 -4.16 18.72
N VAL A 206 35.08 -5.25 17.97
CA VAL A 206 35.73 -5.53 16.70
C VAL A 206 35.59 -4.29 15.80
N LYS A 207 36.73 -3.74 15.36
CA LYS A 207 36.80 -2.68 14.35
C LYS A 207 36.17 -3.16 13.05
N ILE A 208 34.90 -2.81 12.85
CA ILE A 208 34.30 -2.82 11.50
C ILE A 208 34.85 -1.58 10.79
N VAL A 209 35.78 -1.81 9.87
CA VAL A 209 36.23 -0.81 8.91
C VAL A 209 35.04 -0.49 8.01
N SER A 210 34.39 0.65 8.26
CA SER A 210 33.41 1.25 7.38
C SER A 210 34.13 1.76 6.13
N ARG A 211 34.11 0.95 5.06
CA ARG A 211 34.41 1.43 3.71
C ARG A 211 33.23 2.27 3.23
N ASP A 212 33.53 3.55 3.04
CA ASP A 212 32.72 4.53 2.36
C ASP A 212 32.31 4.03 0.96
N LEU A 213 31.02 4.12 0.64
CA LEU A 213 30.47 3.77 -0.69
C LEU A 213 29.28 4.69 -0.99
N GLY A 214 29.58 5.98 -1.05
CA GLY A 214 28.79 6.92 -1.84
C GLY A 214 29.18 6.83 -3.31
N HIS A 215 28.49 6.01 -4.09
CA HIS A 215 28.36 6.20 -5.55
C HIS A 215 27.02 5.66 -6.05
N THR A 216 26.14 6.59 -6.39
CA THR A 216 25.04 6.39 -7.33
C THR A 216 25.60 5.77 -8.60
N THR A 217 25.33 4.48 -8.81
CA THR A 217 25.55 3.83 -10.09
C THR A 217 24.18 3.49 -10.62
N GLN A 218 23.81 4.11 -11.73
CA GLN A 218 22.76 3.59 -12.60
C GLN A 218 22.97 2.09 -12.71
N ALA A 219 21.95 1.28 -12.44
CA ALA A 219 22.00 -0.15 -12.70
C ALA A 219 22.00 -0.37 -14.21
N VAL A 220 23.10 -0.01 -14.86
CA VAL A 220 23.59 -0.73 -16.01
C VAL A 220 23.73 -2.16 -15.50
N LEU A 221 22.95 -3.07 -16.08
CA LEU A 221 23.22 -4.50 -15.99
C LEU A 221 24.59 -4.72 -16.64
N GLU A 222 25.66 -4.36 -15.92
CA GLU A 222 26.96 -4.95 -16.14
C GLU A 222 26.74 -6.43 -15.86
N THR A 223 26.57 -7.18 -16.95
CA THR A 223 26.86 -8.59 -16.96
C THR A 223 28.28 -8.68 -16.43
N ARG A 224 28.43 -8.98 -15.13
CA ARG A 224 29.70 -9.38 -14.55
C ARG A 224 30.21 -10.48 -15.46
N ARG A 225 31.17 -10.15 -16.32
CA ARG A 225 31.91 -11.16 -17.07
C ARG A 225 32.45 -12.10 -16.01
N LEU A 226 32.09 -13.38 -16.13
CA LEU A 226 32.70 -14.43 -15.33
C LEU A 226 34.21 -14.17 -15.34
N PRO A 227 34.90 -14.17 -14.19
CA PRO A 227 36.31 -13.84 -14.13
C PRO A 227 37.07 -14.63 -15.20
N ASP A 228 37.94 -13.97 -15.97
CA ASP A 228 38.71 -14.59 -17.03
C ASP A 228 39.56 -15.73 -16.42
N GLY A 229 39.09 -16.97 -16.60
CA GLY A 229 39.58 -18.16 -15.87
C GLY A 229 38.49 -19.03 -15.24
N ALA A 230 37.22 -18.61 -15.23
CA ALA A 230 36.08 -19.45 -14.90
C ALA A 230 35.90 -20.50 -16.01
N SER A 231 36.64 -21.59 -15.93
CA SER A 231 36.29 -22.82 -16.64
C SER A 231 34.83 -23.16 -16.32
N ALA A 232 34.08 -23.64 -17.30
CA ALA A 232 32.77 -24.25 -17.08
C ALA A 232 32.93 -25.52 -16.22
N GLY A 233 33.16 -25.32 -14.92
CA GLY A 233 33.30 -26.37 -13.94
C GLY A 233 31.94 -27.02 -13.70
N VAL A 234 31.95 -28.32 -13.45
CA VAL A 234 30.77 -29.03 -12.98
C VAL A 234 30.36 -28.39 -11.64
N TRP A 235 29.15 -27.83 -11.58
CA TRP A 235 28.64 -27.22 -10.35
C TRP A 235 28.56 -28.28 -9.26
N GLN A 236 29.28 -28.07 -8.16
CA GLN A 236 29.20 -28.93 -6.99
C GLN A 236 28.05 -28.42 -6.11
N TYR A 237 27.05 -29.26 -5.91
CA TYR A 237 25.87 -28.88 -5.14
C TYR A 237 26.23 -28.62 -3.67
N PRO A 238 25.74 -27.51 -3.09
CA PRO A 238 25.91 -27.25 -1.68
C PRO A 238 25.20 -28.33 -0.85
N PRO A 239 25.82 -28.87 0.21
CA PRO A 239 25.14 -29.81 1.09
C PRO A 239 24.07 -29.07 1.91
N LEU A 240 22.93 -29.73 2.19
CA LEU A 240 21.84 -29.17 3.01
C LEU A 240 22.29 -28.77 4.43
N THR A 241 23.44 -29.26 4.88
CA THR A 241 24.07 -28.89 6.15
C THR A 241 24.48 -27.41 6.22
N LEU A 242 24.61 -26.72 5.09
CA LEU A 242 24.80 -25.26 5.06
C LEU A 242 23.58 -24.49 5.56
N LEU A 243 22.39 -25.11 5.51
CA LEU A 243 21.16 -24.52 6.01
C LEU A 243 20.97 -24.88 7.49
N SER A 244 20.44 -23.92 8.26
CA SER A 244 20.12 -24.12 9.68
C SER A 244 19.05 -25.22 9.85
N ASP A 245 19.26 -26.10 10.84
CA ASP A 245 18.34 -27.18 11.23
C ASP A 245 17.48 -26.81 12.46
N GLN A 246 17.42 -25.52 12.80
CA GLN A 246 16.68 -25.09 13.98
C GLN A 246 15.18 -25.26 13.75
N LYS A 247 14.59 -26.25 14.43
CA LYS A 247 13.14 -26.39 14.59
C LYS A 247 12.65 -25.30 15.55
N LEU A 248 12.28 -24.17 14.96
CA LEU A 248 11.77 -22.99 15.66
C LEU A 248 10.29 -23.20 16.05
N GLY A 249 10.05 -23.92 17.16
CA GLY A 249 8.77 -23.99 17.87
C GLY A 249 7.56 -24.55 17.09
N LYS A 250 6.61 -25.18 17.79
CA LYS A 250 5.30 -25.47 17.21
C LYS A 250 4.38 -24.25 17.35
N ALA A 251 3.47 -24.06 16.40
CA ALA A 251 2.44 -23.03 16.53
C ALA A 251 1.56 -23.27 17.76
N ASP A 252 1.32 -22.21 18.54
CA ASP A 252 0.26 -22.13 19.53
C ASP A 252 -1.04 -21.78 18.81
N ARG A 253 -1.95 -22.73 18.78
CA ARG A 253 -3.22 -22.65 18.05
C ARG A 253 -4.39 -22.31 18.96
N GLY A 254 -4.13 -22.09 20.26
CA GLY A 254 -5.17 -21.92 21.28
C GLY A 254 -5.99 -23.19 21.51
N ASP A 255 -7.16 -23.02 22.12
CA ASP A 255 -8.10 -24.11 22.36
C ASP A 255 -9.05 -24.30 21.16
N ILE A 256 -8.80 -25.36 20.39
CA ILE A 256 -9.57 -25.69 19.18
C ILE A 256 -11.04 -25.94 19.51
N ASN A 257 -11.34 -26.63 20.62
CA ASN A 257 -12.72 -26.98 20.97
C ASN A 257 -13.51 -25.74 21.37
N ASN A 258 -12.89 -24.87 22.16
CA ASN A 258 -13.49 -23.58 22.53
C ASN A 258 -13.72 -22.70 21.30
N ASN A 259 -12.78 -22.66 20.36
CA ASN A 259 -12.95 -21.90 19.10
C ASN A 259 -14.11 -22.45 18.26
N ILE A 260 -14.26 -23.78 18.17
CA ILE A 260 -15.40 -24.42 17.48
C ILE A 260 -16.72 -23.96 18.10
N GLU A 261 -16.82 -24.00 19.42
CA GLU A 261 -18.01 -23.59 20.14
C GLU A 261 -18.33 -22.11 19.92
N ILE A 262 -17.33 -21.23 20.00
CA ILE A 262 -17.49 -19.80 19.72
C ILE A 262 -18.00 -19.58 18.29
N ILE A 263 -17.38 -20.20 17.28
CA ILE A 263 -17.80 -20.06 15.87
C ILE A 263 -19.28 -20.43 15.71
N GLN A 264 -19.67 -21.60 16.25
CA GLN A 264 -21.04 -22.11 16.11
C GLN A 264 -22.04 -21.23 16.85
N ASN A 265 -21.73 -20.83 18.09
CA ASN A 265 -22.60 -19.98 18.91
C ASN A 265 -22.74 -18.57 18.32
N THR A 266 -21.66 -17.99 17.82
CA THR A 266 -21.70 -16.68 17.14
C THR A 266 -22.53 -16.76 15.87
N LEU A 267 -22.31 -17.74 15.00
CA LEU A 267 -23.13 -17.88 13.78
C LEU A 267 -24.61 -18.12 14.13
N ALA A 268 -24.89 -18.93 15.16
CA ALA A 268 -26.24 -19.19 15.62
C ALA A 268 -26.96 -17.92 16.13
N SER A 269 -26.26 -17.03 16.84
CA SER A 269 -26.85 -15.77 17.33
C SER A 269 -27.28 -14.83 16.20
N PHE A 270 -26.62 -14.92 15.03
CA PHE A 270 -27.02 -14.21 13.80
C PHE A 270 -28.01 -15.00 12.94
N GLY A 271 -28.56 -16.11 13.46
CA GLY A 271 -29.54 -16.95 12.78
C GLY A 271 -28.94 -17.76 11.62
N ILE A 272 -27.67 -18.14 11.72
CA ILE A 272 -26.99 -19.04 10.78
C ILE A 272 -26.65 -20.32 11.52
N GLN A 273 -27.31 -21.41 11.16
CA GLN A 273 -26.93 -22.72 11.68
C GLN A 273 -25.76 -23.26 10.86
N ALA A 274 -24.66 -23.52 11.56
CA ALA A 274 -23.43 -24.05 10.99
C ALA A 274 -22.84 -25.10 11.93
N LYS A 275 -22.19 -26.11 11.36
CA LYS A 275 -21.47 -27.15 12.12
C LYS A 275 -20.05 -27.27 11.58
N VAL A 276 -19.07 -27.20 12.46
CA VAL A 276 -17.67 -27.46 12.09
C VAL A 276 -17.50 -28.95 11.83
N MET A 277 -17.01 -29.29 10.65
CA MET A 277 -16.80 -30.66 10.18
C MET A 277 -15.34 -31.08 10.30
N GLU A 278 -14.42 -30.19 9.95
CA GLU A 278 -12.98 -30.45 9.93
C GLU A 278 -12.22 -29.23 10.47
N VAL A 279 -11.05 -29.49 11.06
CA VAL A 279 -10.10 -28.45 11.46
C VAL A 279 -8.73 -28.81 10.91
N HIS A 280 -8.18 -27.94 10.08
CA HIS A 280 -6.85 -28.05 9.50
C HIS A 280 -5.91 -27.09 10.22
N GLN A 281 -4.88 -27.66 10.84
CA GLN A 281 -3.93 -26.92 11.68
C GLN A 281 -2.70 -26.53 10.86
N GLY A 282 -2.75 -25.37 10.22
CA GLY A 282 -1.61 -24.85 9.46
C GLY A 282 -0.52 -24.21 10.32
N PRO A 283 0.62 -23.85 9.72
CA PRO A 283 1.74 -23.22 10.43
C PRO A 283 1.44 -21.80 10.91
N ALA A 284 0.76 -21.00 10.09
CA ALA A 284 0.43 -19.60 10.39
C ALA A 284 -1.03 -19.38 10.78
N VAL A 285 -1.94 -20.18 10.21
CA VAL A 285 -3.38 -20.09 10.42
C VAL A 285 -3.96 -21.47 10.66
N SER A 286 -5.08 -21.54 11.37
CA SER A 286 -5.90 -22.74 11.50
C SER A 286 -7.20 -22.53 10.73
N GLN A 287 -7.54 -23.46 9.83
CA GLN A 287 -8.73 -23.41 8.99
C GLN A 287 -9.82 -24.33 9.55
N TYR A 288 -10.97 -23.75 9.88
CA TYR A 288 -12.15 -24.45 10.37
C TYR A 288 -13.14 -24.58 9.21
N ALA A 289 -13.39 -25.79 8.75
CA ALA A 289 -14.33 -26.04 7.66
C ALA A 289 -15.70 -26.37 8.24
N LEU A 290 -16.71 -25.58 7.89
CA LEU A 290 -18.08 -25.72 8.39
C LEU A 290 -19.09 -26.03 7.28
N ALA A 291 -20.03 -26.91 7.61
CA ALA A 291 -21.24 -27.13 6.85
C ALA A 291 -22.30 -26.14 7.31
N ILE A 292 -22.99 -25.50 6.36
CA ILE A 292 -24.05 -24.52 6.63
C ILE A 292 -25.40 -25.04 6.16
N THR A 293 -26.47 -24.58 6.80
CA THR A 293 -27.83 -24.93 6.37
C THR A 293 -28.11 -24.41 4.95
N MET A 294 -28.69 -25.27 4.12
CA MET A 294 -29.09 -24.93 2.75
C MET A 294 -30.00 -23.70 2.72
N GLY A 295 -29.78 -22.83 1.73
CA GLY A 295 -30.52 -21.57 1.56
C GLY A 295 -29.93 -20.37 2.32
N THR A 296 -28.90 -20.57 3.14
CA THR A 296 -28.16 -19.44 3.74
C THR A 296 -27.35 -18.72 2.67
N LYS A 297 -27.58 -17.40 2.52
CA LYS A 297 -26.79 -16.57 1.59
C LYS A 297 -25.34 -16.47 2.07
N LEU A 298 -24.38 -16.81 1.22
CA LEU A 298 -22.94 -16.73 1.54
C LEU A 298 -22.51 -15.31 1.96
N SER A 299 -23.11 -14.27 1.35
CA SER A 299 -22.85 -12.87 1.70
C SER A 299 -23.14 -12.55 3.17
N LYS A 300 -24.09 -13.26 3.79
CA LYS A 300 -24.43 -13.09 5.20
C LYS A 300 -23.31 -13.57 6.11
N ILE A 301 -22.63 -14.65 5.72
CA ILE A 301 -21.51 -15.22 6.48
C ILE A 301 -20.27 -14.34 6.32
N SER A 302 -19.94 -13.95 5.08
CA SER A 302 -18.81 -13.06 4.80
C SER A 302 -18.93 -11.70 5.51
N ALA A 303 -20.16 -11.21 5.72
CA ALA A 303 -20.40 -9.97 6.48
C ALA A 303 -20.05 -10.08 7.97
N LEU A 304 -20.05 -11.29 8.55
CA LEU A 304 -19.76 -11.53 9.98
C LEU A 304 -18.26 -11.71 10.27
N GLN A 305 -17.39 -11.44 9.29
CA GLN A 305 -15.95 -11.60 9.44
C GLN A 305 -15.40 -10.82 10.65
N SER A 306 -15.81 -9.55 10.81
CA SER A 306 -15.36 -8.71 11.92
C SER A 306 -15.93 -9.17 13.26
N ASP A 307 -17.20 -9.58 13.29
CA ASP A 307 -17.85 -10.05 14.52
C ASP A 307 -17.25 -11.36 15.02
N LEU A 308 -16.96 -12.29 14.11
CA LEU A 308 -16.26 -13.54 14.41
C LEU A 308 -14.81 -13.27 14.86
N ALA A 309 -14.10 -12.33 14.23
CA ALA A 309 -12.75 -11.96 14.66
C ALA A 309 -12.73 -11.43 16.09
N LEU A 310 -13.74 -10.63 16.47
CA LEU A 310 -13.92 -10.12 17.82
C LEU A 310 -14.24 -11.25 18.80
N ALA A 311 -15.22 -12.11 18.48
CA ALA A 311 -15.64 -13.20 19.35
C ALA A 311 -14.52 -14.20 19.62
N LEU A 312 -13.69 -14.48 18.61
CA LEU A 312 -12.55 -15.40 18.70
C LEU A 312 -11.29 -14.75 19.28
N SER A 313 -11.31 -13.45 19.59
CA SER A 313 -10.14 -12.69 20.04
C SER A 313 -8.93 -12.92 19.13
N ALA A 314 -9.13 -12.80 17.81
CA ALA A 314 -8.10 -13.10 16.83
C ALA A 314 -6.85 -12.23 17.08
N PRO A 315 -5.63 -12.81 17.12
CA PRO A 315 -4.40 -12.09 17.51
C PRO A 315 -4.12 -10.84 16.66
N GLN A 316 -4.55 -10.85 15.39
CA GLN A 316 -4.35 -9.75 14.45
C GLN A 316 -5.63 -8.93 14.21
N GLY A 317 -6.68 -9.15 15.02
CA GLY A 317 -7.98 -8.47 14.89
C GLY A 317 -8.76 -8.81 13.62
N GLN A 318 -8.28 -9.76 12.82
CA GLN A 318 -8.88 -10.14 11.54
C GLN A 318 -8.85 -11.66 11.35
N ILE A 319 -9.84 -12.16 10.61
CA ILE A 319 -9.94 -13.54 10.13
C ILE A 319 -10.26 -13.51 8.64
N ARG A 320 -10.02 -14.62 7.94
CA ARG A 320 -10.41 -14.76 6.52
C ARG A 320 -11.53 -15.79 6.40
N ILE A 321 -12.55 -15.47 5.60
CA ILE A 321 -13.65 -16.38 5.28
C ILE A 321 -13.57 -16.77 3.81
N GLU A 322 -13.47 -18.07 3.54
CA GLU A 322 -13.45 -18.65 2.20
C GLU A 322 -14.74 -19.44 1.96
N ALA A 323 -15.62 -18.91 1.12
CA ALA A 323 -16.97 -19.43 0.92
C ALA A 323 -17.33 -19.48 -0.58
N PRO A 324 -17.49 -20.68 -1.18
CA PRO A 324 -17.13 -22.01 -0.67
C PRO A 324 -15.63 -22.31 -0.74
N ILE A 325 -15.16 -23.33 -0.02
CA ILE A 325 -13.82 -23.90 -0.20
C ILE A 325 -13.75 -24.55 -1.60
N PRO A 326 -12.73 -24.25 -2.44
CA PRO A 326 -12.62 -24.81 -3.79
C PRO A 326 -12.73 -26.35 -3.81
N GLY A 327 -13.67 -26.85 -4.60
CA GLY A 327 -13.93 -28.29 -4.75
C GLY A 327 -14.64 -28.95 -3.56
N ARG A 328 -15.15 -28.19 -2.59
CA ARG A 328 -15.89 -28.70 -1.42
C ARG A 328 -17.12 -27.85 -1.12
N ASP A 329 -18.19 -28.50 -0.64
CA ASP A 329 -19.43 -27.81 -0.22
C ASP A 329 -19.37 -27.33 1.24
N LEU A 330 -18.25 -26.69 1.61
CA LEU A 330 -17.97 -26.22 2.96
C LEU A 330 -17.53 -24.75 2.92
N VAL A 331 -17.72 -24.04 4.03
CA VAL A 331 -17.16 -22.70 4.24
C VAL A 331 -15.93 -22.82 5.13
N GLY A 332 -14.82 -22.21 4.76
CA GLY A 332 -13.58 -22.17 5.53
C GLY A 332 -13.46 -20.88 6.31
N ILE A 333 -13.24 -20.96 7.62
CA ILE A 333 -12.85 -19.83 8.47
C ILE A 333 -11.39 -20.02 8.87
N GLU A 334 -10.54 -19.08 8.47
CA GLU A 334 -9.11 -19.08 8.78
C GLU A 334 -8.82 -18.11 9.92
N ILE A 335 -8.33 -18.66 11.03
CA ILE A 335 -7.97 -17.93 12.23
C ILE A 335 -6.44 -17.90 12.34
N PRO A 336 -5.81 -16.72 12.51
CA PRO A 336 -4.38 -16.64 12.80
C PRO A 336 -4.02 -17.38 14.08
N ASN A 337 -2.95 -18.18 14.03
CA ASN A 337 -2.40 -18.84 15.21
C ASN A 337 -1.82 -17.78 16.17
N ARG A 338 -1.80 -18.09 17.48
CA ARG A 338 -1.23 -17.22 18.52
C ARG A 338 0.30 -17.12 18.41
N SER A 339 0.95 -18.23 18.03
CA SER A 339 2.34 -18.22 17.60
C SER A 339 2.47 -18.93 16.26
N LEU A 340 3.40 -18.43 15.43
CA LEU A 340 3.66 -18.98 14.10
C LEU A 340 4.65 -20.14 14.21
N GLU A 341 4.42 -21.18 13.42
CA GLU A 341 5.41 -22.23 13.18
C GLU A 341 6.30 -21.82 12.00
N PHE A 342 7.61 -21.77 12.23
CA PHE A 342 8.56 -21.37 11.21
C PHE A 342 8.83 -22.51 10.23
N VAL A 343 8.52 -22.29 8.96
CA VAL A 343 8.83 -23.21 7.88
C VAL A 343 10.23 -22.92 7.35
N SER A 344 11.18 -23.81 7.61
CA SER A 344 12.57 -23.63 7.17
C SER A 344 12.78 -24.09 5.72
N LEU A 345 13.69 -23.41 5.00
CA LEU A 345 14.05 -23.85 3.66
C LEU A 345 14.68 -25.25 3.68
N ARG A 346 15.50 -25.56 4.70
CA ARG A 346 16.11 -26.89 4.85
C ARG A 346 15.07 -27.98 4.94
N GLU A 347 14.04 -27.78 5.75
CA GLU A 347 12.94 -28.73 5.89
C GLU A 347 12.29 -28.96 4.53
N MET A 348 11.91 -27.89 3.83
CA MET A 348 11.24 -27.99 2.53
C MET A 348 12.09 -28.69 1.47
N LEU A 349 13.39 -28.37 1.40
CA LEU A 349 14.32 -29.02 0.45
C LEU A 349 14.58 -30.48 0.81
N SER A 350 14.41 -30.88 2.07
CA SER A 350 14.56 -32.27 2.50
C SER A 350 13.33 -33.14 2.19
N LYS A 351 12.19 -32.52 1.81
CA LYS A 351 10.94 -33.25 1.52
C LYS A 351 11.04 -34.02 0.21
N LYS A 352 10.39 -35.18 0.16
CA LYS A 352 10.35 -36.08 -1.00
C LYS A 352 9.89 -35.38 -2.27
N VAL A 353 8.86 -34.53 -2.17
CA VAL A 353 8.32 -33.73 -3.29
C VAL A 353 9.40 -32.89 -3.98
N MET A 354 10.37 -32.40 -3.21
CA MET A 354 11.47 -31.61 -3.74
C MET A 354 12.65 -32.48 -4.20
N GLN A 355 13.02 -33.49 -3.42
CA GLN A 355 14.13 -34.40 -3.71
C GLN A 355 13.91 -35.22 -4.99
N GLU A 356 12.67 -35.63 -5.26
CA GLU A 356 12.32 -36.41 -6.45
C GLU A 356 11.97 -35.54 -7.67
N ASN A 357 11.97 -34.21 -7.51
CA ASN A 357 11.63 -33.30 -8.59
C ASN A 357 12.75 -33.26 -9.63
N ARG A 358 12.41 -33.55 -10.88
CA ARG A 358 13.38 -33.56 -11.99
C ARG A 358 13.63 -32.18 -12.59
N SER A 359 12.81 -31.19 -12.27
CA SER A 359 12.98 -29.85 -12.83
C SER A 359 14.13 -29.10 -12.15
N LYS A 360 15.04 -28.60 -12.98
CA LYS A 360 16.19 -27.77 -12.55
C LYS A 360 15.76 -26.38 -12.05
N THR A 361 14.51 -26.00 -12.33
CA THR A 361 13.93 -24.71 -11.95
C THR A 361 12.79 -24.87 -10.97
N ALA A 362 12.69 -26.04 -10.32
CA ALA A 362 11.78 -26.24 -9.21
C ALA A 362 12.23 -25.44 -7.98
N PHE A 363 11.26 -24.87 -7.28
CA PHE A 363 11.51 -24.16 -6.03
C PHE A 363 10.35 -24.38 -5.04
N SER A 364 10.69 -24.33 -3.76
CA SER A 364 9.71 -24.45 -2.68
C SER A 364 9.05 -23.10 -2.40
N LEU A 365 7.72 -23.08 -2.31
CA LEU A 365 6.94 -21.95 -1.81
C LEU A 365 6.68 -22.03 -0.30
N GLY A 366 6.83 -23.21 0.30
CA GLY A 366 6.58 -23.47 1.72
C GLY A 366 5.42 -24.43 1.92
N LEU A 367 4.66 -24.24 2.99
CA LEU A 367 3.50 -25.05 3.33
C LEU A 367 2.21 -24.25 3.08
N ASP A 368 1.14 -24.94 2.68
CA ASP A 368 -0.20 -24.36 2.60
C ASP A 368 -0.89 -24.28 3.97
N VAL A 369 -2.15 -23.81 3.98
CA VAL A 369 -2.99 -23.70 5.19
C VAL A 369 -3.31 -25.05 5.84
N SER A 370 -3.18 -26.14 5.09
CA SER A 370 -3.34 -27.52 5.56
C SER A 370 -2.00 -28.16 5.98
N GLY A 371 -0.88 -27.44 5.85
CA GLY A 371 0.46 -27.93 6.15
C GLY A 371 1.07 -28.82 5.06
N GLN A 372 0.51 -28.84 3.86
CA GLN A 372 1.04 -29.62 2.73
C GLN A 372 2.14 -28.86 1.99
N GLU A 373 3.14 -29.58 1.48
CA GLU A 373 4.26 -29.00 0.76
C GLU A 373 3.85 -28.43 -0.61
N VAL A 374 4.13 -27.15 -0.81
CA VAL A 374 3.89 -26.47 -2.09
C VAL A 374 5.21 -26.26 -2.82
N VAL A 375 5.37 -26.96 -3.95
CA VAL A 375 6.50 -26.83 -4.86
C VAL A 375 6.00 -26.31 -6.20
N ALA A 376 6.71 -25.31 -6.73
CA ALA A 376 6.41 -24.71 -8.03
C ALA A 376 7.59 -24.85 -8.98
N ASP A 377 7.36 -24.69 -10.28
CA ASP A 377 8.38 -24.85 -11.31
C ASP A 377 8.36 -23.68 -12.28
N LEU A 378 9.45 -22.92 -12.35
CA LEU A 378 9.56 -21.78 -13.25
C LEU A 378 9.46 -22.18 -14.73
N ALA A 379 9.80 -23.41 -15.10
CA ALA A 379 9.64 -23.88 -16.48
C ALA A 379 8.16 -23.95 -16.91
N LYS A 380 7.24 -24.20 -15.96
CA LYS A 380 5.79 -24.24 -16.23
C LYS A 380 5.14 -22.85 -16.15
N MET A 381 5.76 -21.93 -15.44
CA MET A 381 5.36 -20.52 -15.33
C MET A 381 6.57 -19.64 -15.67
N PRO A 382 6.85 -19.40 -16.97
CA PRO A 382 8.12 -18.83 -17.43
C PRO A 382 8.42 -17.44 -16.87
N HIS A 383 7.40 -16.75 -16.36
CA HIS A 383 7.51 -15.46 -15.71
C HIS A 383 6.72 -15.48 -14.39
N LEU A 384 7.30 -14.87 -13.35
CA LEU A 384 6.71 -14.76 -12.02
C LEU A 384 6.74 -13.30 -11.58
N LEU A 385 5.59 -12.76 -11.16
CA LEU A 385 5.47 -11.44 -10.53
C LEU A 385 5.41 -11.61 -9.00
N ILE A 386 6.31 -10.96 -8.27
CA ILE A 386 6.32 -10.96 -6.80
C ILE A 386 6.13 -9.52 -6.30
N ALA A 387 5.02 -9.28 -5.59
CA ALA A 387 4.68 -7.98 -5.00
C ALA A 387 4.38 -8.14 -3.50
N GLY A 388 4.64 -7.08 -2.72
CA GLY A 388 4.42 -7.07 -1.26
C GLY A 388 5.01 -5.81 -0.61
N THR A 389 4.45 -5.42 0.53
CA THR A 389 4.91 -4.29 1.35
C THR A 389 6.23 -4.62 2.07
N THR A 390 6.91 -3.61 2.61
CA THR A 390 8.12 -3.81 3.41
C THR A 390 7.81 -4.69 4.63
N GLY A 391 8.66 -5.69 4.88
CA GLY A 391 8.46 -6.63 6.00
C GLY A 391 7.52 -7.81 5.71
N SER A 392 6.84 -7.86 4.56
CA SER A 392 5.94 -8.96 4.18
C SER A 392 6.63 -10.28 3.82
N GLY A 393 7.96 -10.30 3.74
CA GLY A 393 8.74 -11.50 3.38
C GLY A 393 9.15 -11.61 1.91
N LYS A 394 8.87 -10.60 1.05
CA LYS A 394 9.26 -10.61 -0.38
C LYS A 394 10.73 -10.96 -0.62
N SER A 395 11.66 -10.28 0.07
CA SER A 395 13.10 -10.53 -0.11
C SER A 395 13.51 -11.93 0.37
N VAL A 396 12.86 -12.44 1.43
CA VAL A 396 13.09 -13.79 1.95
C VAL A 396 12.62 -14.83 0.93
N LEU A 397 11.44 -14.63 0.32
CA LEU A 397 10.93 -15.50 -0.73
C LEU A 397 11.86 -15.53 -1.95
N ILE A 398 12.35 -14.38 -2.41
CA ILE A 398 13.30 -14.32 -3.54
C ILE A 398 14.56 -15.13 -3.22
N ASN A 399 15.13 -14.95 -2.02
CA ASN A 399 16.29 -15.72 -1.59
C ASN A 399 15.98 -17.21 -1.47
N ALA A 400 14.79 -17.59 -1.04
CA ALA A 400 14.35 -18.99 -0.99
C ALA A 400 14.22 -19.60 -2.38
N ILE A 401 13.72 -18.86 -3.37
CA ILE A 401 13.64 -19.31 -4.77
C ILE A 401 15.04 -19.50 -5.34
N ILE A 402 15.91 -18.50 -5.23
CA ILE A 402 17.29 -18.57 -5.72
C ILE A 402 18.03 -19.73 -5.07
N SER A 403 17.94 -19.83 -3.74
CA SER A 403 18.58 -20.92 -3.00
C SER A 403 18.03 -22.27 -3.45
N SER A 404 16.71 -22.43 -3.58
CA SER A 404 16.12 -23.69 -4.06
C SER A 404 16.76 -24.13 -5.39
N ILE A 405 16.87 -23.22 -6.36
CA ILE A 405 17.47 -23.53 -7.67
C ILE A 405 18.96 -23.92 -7.53
N LEU A 406 19.72 -23.22 -6.68
CA LEU A 406 21.14 -23.53 -6.42
C LEU A 406 21.34 -24.90 -5.75
N PHE A 407 20.39 -25.34 -4.92
CA PHE A 407 20.44 -26.64 -4.25
C PHE A 407 19.91 -27.79 -5.13
N VAL A 408 18.99 -27.54 -6.08
CA VAL A 408 18.14 -28.59 -6.70
C VAL A 408 18.69 -29.23 -7.97
N THR A 409 19.90 -28.91 -8.43
CA THR A 409 20.29 -29.36 -9.78
C THR A 409 21.07 -30.69 -9.87
N LEU A 410 20.93 -31.65 -8.93
CA LEU A 410 21.06 -33.13 -9.11
C LEU A 410 21.52 -33.81 -7.80
N SER A 411 20.57 -34.23 -6.97
CA SER A 411 20.75 -35.29 -5.96
C SER A 411 20.43 -36.68 -6.55
N VAL A 412 20.85 -36.93 -7.78
CA VAL A 412 20.82 -38.27 -8.37
C VAL A 412 22.15 -38.52 -9.05
N GLY A 413 23.12 -38.94 -8.24
CA GLY A 413 24.37 -39.59 -8.63
C GLY A 413 24.59 -40.72 -7.66
#